data_AF-A0A5B1R1C1-F1
#
_entry.id   AF-A0A5B1R1C1-F1
#
_cell.length_a   1.000
_cell.length_b   1.000
_cell.length_c   1.000
_cell.angle_alpha   90.00
_cell.angle_beta   90.00
_cell.angle_gamma   90.00
#
_symmetry.space_group_name_H-M   'P 1'
#
loop_
_entity.id
_entity.type
_entity.pdbx_description
1 polymer ?
#
loop_
_entity_poly.entity_id
_entity_poly.type
_entity_poly.pdbx_seq_one_letter_code
_entity_poly.pdbx_strand_id
1 'polypeptide(L)'
;MAGDHTHGSSSSRFFVPADASNRICAPSSVETLAMESLLSITDCSEDLRVRHMALMHDAPGYCMYFLTCIDRHQRLLLAKPVLIQECVADDPWRVLVAVMLLNKTAGRNAIPIFWTIMEWWPSAEAMSGADLCELRECIRSLGLQDRRARRLIALSRAYVEQPPIRTRPRLSRYYSDPSLFEADASDAARRQGTQRLAQSPISHLPGSGPYAVDSYRIFCGTADEWRYVAPTDKELVRYLKWRWAVEGKLWTPHGGVEGAADAVYLEQLIADLNIHRPALLHPASSQSDEC
;
A
#
# COMPACT_ATOMS: atom_id res chain seq x y z
N MET A 1 -91.12 -14.04 7.94
CA MET A 1 -90.58 -13.90 9.31
C MET A 1 -89.15 -13.39 9.14
N ALA A 2 -88.95 -12.07 9.26
CA ALA A 2 -88.29 -11.46 10.43
C ALA A 2 -86.95 -12.17 10.71
N GLY A 3 -85.78 -11.65 10.33
CA GLY A 3 -85.29 -10.29 10.39
C GLY A 3 -84.19 -10.30 11.46
N ASP A 4 -82.93 -10.03 11.10
CA ASP A 4 -82.10 -9.16 11.93
C ASP A 4 -80.86 -8.65 11.18
N HIS A 5 -80.55 -7.39 11.45
CA HIS A 5 -79.39 -6.65 11.00
C HIS A 5 -78.16 -7.02 11.84
N THR A 6 -76.96 -6.88 11.30
CA THR A 6 -75.94 -5.94 11.82
C THR A 6 -74.62 -6.00 11.03
N HIS A 7 -74.18 -4.81 10.62
CA HIS A 7 -72.83 -4.29 10.33
C HIS A 7 -71.65 -5.27 10.52
N GLY A 8 -70.73 -5.46 9.58
CA GLY A 8 -70.03 -4.46 8.78
C GLY A 8 -68.64 -4.21 9.37
N SER A 9 -67.58 -4.79 8.78
CA SER A 9 -66.24 -4.17 8.74
C SER A 9 -65.30 -4.97 7.84
N SER A 10 -64.70 -4.29 6.85
CA SER A 10 -63.69 -4.80 5.92
C SER A 10 -62.45 -5.32 6.65
N SER A 11 -62.12 -6.60 6.45
CA SER A 11 -60.82 -7.15 6.83
C SER A 11 -59.76 -6.72 5.81
N SER A 12 -59.10 -5.61 6.13
CA SER A 12 -57.88 -5.14 5.49
C SER A 12 -56.73 -6.10 5.79
N ARG A 13 -56.07 -6.59 4.73
CA ARG A 13 -54.86 -7.41 4.77
C ARG A 13 -53.66 -6.59 5.24
N PHE A 14 -53.52 -6.34 6.54
CA PHE A 14 -52.27 -5.86 7.13
C PHE A 14 -52.20 -6.27 8.60
N PHE A 15 -51.85 -7.53 8.87
CA PHE A 15 -51.19 -7.95 10.11
C PHE A 15 -50.52 -9.30 9.85
N VAL A 16 -49.22 -9.29 9.57
CA VAL A 16 -48.37 -10.49 9.70
C VAL A 16 -48.08 -10.64 11.20
N PRO A 17 -48.27 -11.82 11.80
CA PRO A 17 -47.91 -12.01 13.21
C PRO A 17 -46.41 -11.79 13.39
N ALA A 18 -46.06 -10.96 14.38
CA ALA A 18 -44.70 -10.75 14.80
C ALA A 18 -44.17 -12.03 15.48
N ASP A 19 -43.58 -12.92 14.68
CA ASP A 19 -42.59 -13.89 15.17
C ASP A 19 -41.21 -13.47 14.65
N ALA A 20 -40.82 -12.25 15.00
CA ALA A 20 -39.42 -11.88 15.07
C ALA A 20 -38.92 -12.37 16.43
N SER A 21 -38.70 -13.68 16.52
CA SER A 21 -37.77 -14.23 17.48
C SER A 21 -36.41 -13.59 17.15
N ASN A 22 -36.16 -12.45 17.79
CA ASN A 22 -34.88 -11.82 17.91
C ASN A 22 -34.00 -12.83 18.66
N ARG A 23 -33.48 -13.82 17.94
CA ARG A 23 -32.44 -14.70 18.42
C ARG A 23 -31.22 -13.81 18.54
N ILE A 24 -31.12 -13.15 19.69
CA ILE A 24 -29.84 -12.76 20.25
C ILE A 24 -29.09 -14.08 20.35
N CYS A 25 -28.27 -14.39 19.34
CA CYS A 25 -27.39 -15.54 19.39
C CYS A 25 -26.55 -15.34 20.65
N ALA A 26 -26.53 -16.32 21.55
CA ALA A 26 -25.64 -16.26 22.70
C ALA A 26 -24.22 -15.96 22.16
N PRO A 27 -23.43 -15.10 22.83
CA PRO A 27 -22.06 -14.85 22.39
C PRO A 27 -21.39 -16.20 22.20
N SER A 28 -20.84 -16.45 21.01
CA SER A 28 -20.12 -17.68 20.73
C SER A 28 -19.05 -17.86 21.80
N SER A 29 -18.92 -19.07 22.34
CA SER A 29 -17.84 -19.37 23.28
C SER A 29 -16.49 -19.09 22.59
N VAL A 30 -15.47 -18.74 23.37
CA VAL A 30 -14.12 -18.48 22.85
C VAL A 30 -13.63 -19.68 22.04
N GLU A 31 -13.96 -20.89 22.50
CA GLU A 31 -13.67 -22.16 21.87
C GLU A 31 -14.38 -22.29 20.52
N THR A 32 -15.67 -21.95 20.45
CA THR A 32 -16.44 -21.95 19.19
C THR A 32 -15.82 -20.98 18.19
N LEU A 33 -15.53 -19.75 18.60
CA LEU A 33 -14.96 -18.72 17.73
C LEU A 33 -13.56 -19.10 17.23
N ALA A 34 -12.72 -19.67 18.10
CA ALA A 34 -11.40 -20.17 17.73
C ALA A 34 -11.50 -21.31 16.70
N MET A 35 -12.43 -22.24 16.89
CA MET A 35 -12.65 -23.35 15.97
C MET A 35 -13.12 -22.87 14.60
N GLU A 36 -14.14 -21.99 14.55
CA GLU A 36 -14.64 -21.38 13.32
C GLU A 36 -13.54 -20.62 12.57
N SER A 37 -12.73 -19.85 13.31
CA SER A 37 -11.61 -19.09 12.75
C SER A 37 -10.54 -20.02 12.16
N LEU A 38 -10.19 -21.10 12.86
CA LEU A 38 -9.22 -22.10 12.38
C LEU A 38 -9.70 -22.77 11.10
N LEU A 39 -10.97 -23.19 11.05
CA LEU A 39 -11.54 -23.80 9.85
C LEU A 39 -11.49 -22.83 8.67
N SER A 40 -11.79 -21.55 8.88
CA SER A 40 -11.79 -20.54 7.82
C SER A 40 -10.42 -20.27 7.18
N ILE A 41 -9.32 -20.51 7.91
CA ILE A 41 -7.95 -20.19 7.44
C ILE A 41 -7.12 -21.41 7.06
N THR A 42 -7.60 -22.64 7.32
CA THR A 42 -6.82 -23.88 7.12
C THR A 42 -7.39 -24.80 6.05
N ASP A 43 -8.22 -24.27 5.13
CA ASP A 43 -8.89 -25.05 4.07
C ASP A 43 -7.97 -26.01 3.30
N CYS A 44 -6.67 -25.68 3.18
CA CYS A 44 -5.69 -26.45 2.41
C CYS A 44 -4.67 -27.26 3.25
N SER A 45 -4.72 -27.25 4.59
CA SER A 45 -3.73 -27.94 5.44
C SER A 45 -4.38 -28.70 6.60
N GLU A 46 -4.62 -29.99 6.38
CA GLU A 46 -5.21 -30.89 7.38
C GLU A 46 -4.29 -31.10 8.59
N ASP A 47 -2.97 -31.27 8.37
CA ASP A 47 -1.98 -31.46 9.46
C ASP A 47 -1.93 -30.26 10.41
N LEU A 48 -1.92 -29.04 9.88
CA LEU A 48 -1.91 -27.83 10.72
C LEU A 48 -3.20 -27.73 11.56
N ARG A 49 -4.34 -28.02 10.93
CA ARG A 49 -5.65 -27.99 11.58
C ARG A 49 -5.72 -28.97 12.75
N VAL A 50 -5.29 -30.22 12.54
CA VAL A 50 -5.27 -31.26 13.58
C VAL A 50 -4.40 -30.82 14.77
N ARG A 51 -3.22 -30.27 14.53
CA ARG A 51 -2.32 -29.80 15.60
C ARG A 51 -2.93 -28.64 16.40
N HIS A 52 -3.53 -27.67 15.72
CA HIS A 52 -4.21 -26.55 16.38
C HIS A 52 -5.43 -27.01 17.17
N MET A 53 -6.23 -27.95 16.64
CA MET A 53 -7.37 -28.53 17.36
C MET A 53 -6.94 -29.26 18.64
N ALA A 54 -5.85 -30.04 18.58
CA ALA A 54 -5.29 -30.67 19.77
C ALA A 54 -4.88 -29.64 20.82
N LEU A 55 -4.18 -28.57 20.43
CA LEU A 55 -3.81 -27.48 21.35
C LEU A 55 -5.03 -26.74 21.92
N MET A 56 -6.09 -26.54 21.14
CA MET A 56 -7.34 -25.93 21.62
C MET A 56 -8.04 -26.77 22.69
N HIS A 57 -7.93 -28.10 22.61
CA HIS A 57 -8.49 -29.01 23.60
C HIS A 57 -7.58 -29.18 24.83
N ASP A 58 -6.27 -29.35 24.61
CA ASP A 58 -5.34 -29.81 25.65
C ASP A 58 -4.64 -28.68 26.42
N ALA A 59 -4.56 -27.47 25.87
CA ALA A 59 -3.83 -26.35 26.46
C ALA A 59 -4.78 -25.23 26.95
N PRO A 60 -4.92 -25.03 28.27
CA PRO A 60 -5.73 -23.95 28.82
C PRO A 60 -5.30 -22.57 28.27
N GLY A 61 -6.26 -21.78 27.80
CA GLY A 61 -6.03 -20.43 27.27
C GLY A 61 -5.52 -20.38 25.82
N TYR A 62 -5.27 -21.52 25.17
CA TYR A 62 -4.80 -21.54 23.78
C TYR A 62 -5.80 -20.91 22.79
N CYS A 63 -7.10 -21.13 22.96
CA CYS A 63 -8.13 -20.52 22.10
C CYS A 63 -8.03 -18.99 22.12
N MET A 64 -7.84 -18.38 23.31
CA MET A 64 -7.63 -16.93 23.44
C MET A 64 -6.32 -16.49 22.78
N TYR A 65 -5.23 -17.22 23.01
CA TYR A 65 -3.94 -16.92 22.38
C TYR A 65 -4.05 -16.96 20.84
N PHE A 66 -4.68 -18.00 20.29
CA PHE A 66 -4.88 -18.19 18.86
C PHE A 66 -5.69 -17.04 18.25
N LEU A 67 -6.83 -16.70 18.85
CA LEU A 67 -7.67 -15.59 18.39
C LEU A 67 -6.92 -14.26 18.45
N THR A 68 -6.13 -14.03 19.51
CA THR A 68 -5.30 -12.81 19.64
C THR A 68 -4.24 -12.74 18.54
N CYS A 69 -3.64 -13.88 18.16
CA CYS A 69 -2.70 -13.95 17.05
C CYS A 69 -3.37 -13.64 15.71
N ILE A 70 -4.57 -14.17 15.46
CA ILE A 70 -5.35 -13.87 14.25
C ILE A 70 -5.70 -12.38 14.20
N ASP A 71 -6.29 -11.84 15.27
CA ASP A 71 -6.65 -10.42 15.36
C ASP A 71 -5.45 -9.51 15.07
N ARG A 72 -4.29 -9.80 15.68
CA ARG A 72 -3.06 -9.05 15.44
C ARG A 72 -2.63 -9.10 13.98
N HIS A 73 -2.67 -10.29 13.37
CA HIS A 73 -2.30 -10.43 11.97
C HIS A 73 -3.28 -9.70 11.04
N GLN A 74 -4.58 -9.76 11.32
CA GLN A 74 -5.60 -9.00 10.59
C GLN A 74 -5.37 -7.49 10.72
N ARG A 75 -5.11 -6.98 11.92
CA ARG A 75 -4.78 -5.57 12.14
C ARG A 75 -3.50 -5.15 11.42
N LEU A 76 -2.48 -6.01 11.38
CA LEU A 76 -1.26 -5.77 10.60
C LEU A 76 -1.57 -5.65 9.11
N LEU A 77 -2.37 -6.56 8.54
CA LEU A 77 -2.77 -6.50 7.14
C LEU A 77 -3.59 -5.23 6.84
N LEU A 78 -4.49 -4.84 7.74
CA LEU A 78 -5.30 -3.61 7.62
C LEU A 78 -4.49 -2.33 7.80
N ALA A 79 -3.32 -2.40 8.44
CA ALA A 79 -2.39 -1.29 8.64
C ALA A 79 -1.41 -1.10 7.46
N LYS A 80 -1.62 -1.80 6.34
CA LYS A 80 -0.78 -1.68 5.13
C LYS A 80 -0.63 -0.21 4.69
N PRO A 81 0.60 0.31 4.56
CA PRO A 81 0.85 1.62 3.98
C PRO A 81 0.35 1.69 2.54
N VAL A 82 -0.47 2.71 2.25
CA VAL A 82 -0.98 2.97 0.90
C VAL A 82 -0.03 3.92 0.19
N LEU A 83 0.63 3.42 -0.85
CA LEU A 83 1.59 4.16 -1.65
C LEU A 83 1.14 4.18 -3.11
N ILE A 84 1.18 5.36 -3.74
CA ILE A 84 0.79 5.50 -5.15
C ILE A 84 1.62 4.61 -6.06
N GLN A 85 2.88 4.34 -5.71
CA GLN A 85 3.75 3.43 -6.45
C GLN A 85 3.16 2.03 -6.60
N GLU A 86 2.40 1.55 -5.61
CA GLU A 86 1.72 0.24 -5.70
C GLU A 86 0.50 0.32 -6.63
N CYS A 87 -0.21 1.45 -6.64
CA CYS A 87 -1.39 1.67 -7.48
C CYS A 87 -1.08 1.73 -8.97
N VAL A 88 0.15 2.10 -9.35
CA VAL A 88 0.58 2.23 -10.76
C VAL A 88 1.77 1.33 -11.10
N ALA A 89 1.99 0.28 -10.30
CA ALA A 89 3.15 -0.62 -10.41
C ALA A 89 3.21 -1.40 -11.73
N ASP A 90 2.08 -1.55 -12.41
CA ASP A 90 1.93 -2.19 -13.72
C ASP A 90 2.66 -1.44 -14.83
N ASP A 91 2.83 -0.12 -14.69
CA ASP A 91 3.59 0.71 -15.61
C ASP A 91 4.76 1.41 -14.89
N PRO A 92 6.00 0.93 -15.10
CA PRO A 92 7.17 1.56 -14.49
C PRO A 92 7.36 3.03 -14.83
N TRP A 93 6.92 3.50 -16.00
CA TRP A 93 7.01 4.93 -16.32
C TRP A 93 6.09 5.75 -15.42
N ARG A 94 4.87 5.27 -15.14
CA ARG A 94 3.94 5.92 -14.20
C ARG A 94 4.52 5.98 -12.78
N VAL A 95 5.16 4.90 -12.32
CA VAL A 95 5.88 4.92 -11.03
C VAL A 95 6.95 6.00 -11.03
N LEU A 96 7.74 6.15 -12.10
CA LEU A 96 8.78 7.17 -12.21
C LEU A 96 8.22 8.60 -12.22
N VAL A 97 7.09 8.83 -12.87
CA VAL A 97 6.38 10.12 -12.83
C VAL A 97 5.90 10.42 -11.41
N ALA A 98 5.26 9.45 -10.75
CA ALA A 98 4.76 9.61 -9.39
C ALA A 98 5.87 9.97 -8.39
N VAL A 99 6.98 9.22 -8.39
CA VAL A 99 8.13 9.50 -7.50
C VAL A 99 8.80 10.84 -7.82
N MET A 100 8.81 11.26 -9.09
CA MET A 100 9.33 12.58 -9.45
C MET A 100 8.51 13.70 -8.82
N LEU A 101 7.18 13.58 -8.82
CA LEU A 101 6.27 14.56 -8.23
C LEU A 101 6.33 14.56 -6.70
N LEU A 102 6.63 13.42 -6.06
CA LEU A 102 6.75 13.31 -4.61
C LEU A 102 8.06 13.91 -4.05
N ASN A 103 9.05 14.21 -4.90
CA ASN A 103 10.30 14.81 -4.45
C ASN A 103 10.07 16.20 -3.81
N LYS A 104 10.28 16.29 -2.50
CA LYS A 104 10.02 17.52 -1.70
C LYS A 104 8.58 18.04 -1.79
N THR A 105 7.60 17.17 -2.04
CA THR A 105 6.17 17.51 -2.08
C THR A 105 5.35 16.46 -1.35
N ALA A 106 4.40 16.89 -0.52
CA ALA A 106 3.51 15.97 0.18
C ALA A 106 2.56 15.26 -0.81
N GLY A 107 2.36 13.95 -0.60
CA GLY A 107 1.48 13.13 -1.44
C GLY A 107 0.07 13.70 -1.60
N ARG A 108 -0.51 14.26 -0.53
CA ARG A 108 -1.83 14.93 -0.56
C ARG A 108 -1.98 16.00 -1.65
N ASN A 109 -0.88 16.63 -2.06
CA ASN A 109 -0.87 17.64 -3.13
C ASN A 109 -0.44 17.04 -4.47
N ALA A 110 0.55 16.14 -4.46
CA ALA A 110 1.12 15.57 -5.68
C ALA A 110 0.20 14.53 -6.35
N ILE A 111 -0.54 13.73 -5.57
CA ILE A 111 -1.36 12.62 -6.09
C ILE A 111 -2.53 13.11 -6.97
N PRO A 112 -3.32 14.13 -6.59
CA PRO A 112 -4.36 14.65 -7.49
C PRO A 112 -3.80 15.14 -8.82
N ILE A 113 -2.68 15.88 -8.78
CA ILE A 113 -2.01 16.39 -9.99
C ILE A 113 -1.42 15.25 -10.83
N PHE A 114 -0.92 14.19 -10.20
CA PHE A 114 -0.50 12.99 -10.92
C PHE A 114 -1.63 12.44 -11.80
N TRP A 115 -2.85 12.31 -11.25
CA TRP A 115 -3.99 11.81 -12.03
C TRP A 115 -4.41 12.76 -13.15
N THR A 116 -4.38 14.08 -12.92
CA THR A 116 -4.57 15.07 -13.99
C THR A 116 -3.53 14.90 -15.11
N ILE A 117 -2.26 14.67 -14.76
CA ILE A 117 -1.22 14.39 -15.76
C ILE A 117 -1.51 13.09 -16.52
N MET A 118 -1.97 12.03 -15.85
CA MET A 118 -2.32 10.77 -16.50
C MET A 118 -3.51 10.88 -17.45
N GLU A 119 -4.43 11.83 -17.23
CA GLU A 119 -5.54 12.11 -18.15
C GLU A 119 -5.06 12.81 -19.42
N TRP A 120 -4.14 13.77 -19.31
CA TRP A 120 -3.71 14.62 -20.43
C TRP A 120 -2.54 14.02 -21.21
N TRP A 121 -1.62 13.35 -20.50
CA TRP A 121 -0.42 12.71 -21.04
C TRP A 121 -0.30 11.28 -20.47
N PRO A 122 -1.11 10.32 -20.98
CA PRO A 122 -1.28 8.99 -20.36
C PRO A 122 -0.09 8.03 -20.55
N SER A 123 0.89 8.38 -21.38
CA SER A 123 2.06 7.56 -21.71
C SER A 123 3.35 8.38 -21.83
N ALA A 124 4.48 7.67 -21.84
CA ALA A 124 5.79 8.28 -22.04
C ALA A 124 5.88 9.02 -23.39
N GLU A 125 5.30 8.48 -24.44
CA GLU A 125 5.25 9.09 -25.78
C GLU A 125 4.49 10.42 -25.73
N ALA A 126 3.29 10.43 -25.13
CA ALA A 126 2.48 11.64 -25.00
C ALA A 126 3.21 12.73 -24.18
N MET A 127 3.78 12.36 -23.04
CA MET A 127 4.53 13.29 -22.18
C MET A 127 5.82 13.79 -22.85
N SER A 128 6.46 12.97 -23.69
CA SER A 128 7.69 13.35 -24.40
C SER A 128 7.50 14.52 -25.38
N GLY A 129 6.28 14.64 -25.92
CA GLY A 129 5.85 15.70 -26.82
C GLY A 129 5.01 16.80 -26.16
N ALA A 130 4.82 16.76 -24.84
CA ALA A 130 4.01 17.72 -24.11
C ALA A 130 4.55 19.16 -24.27
N ASP A 131 3.63 20.13 -24.37
CA ASP A 131 4.00 21.54 -24.31
C ASP A 131 4.52 21.89 -22.92
N LEU A 132 5.68 22.56 -22.88
CA LEU A 132 6.36 22.89 -21.63
C LEU A 132 5.57 23.90 -20.79
N CYS A 133 4.87 24.85 -21.42
CA CYS A 133 4.11 25.88 -20.73
C CYS A 133 2.84 25.29 -20.12
N GLU A 134 2.11 24.45 -20.87
CA GLU A 134 0.92 23.75 -20.39
C GLU A 134 1.24 22.84 -19.20
N LEU A 135 2.28 22.00 -19.32
CA LEU A 135 2.69 21.11 -18.23
C LEU A 135 3.14 21.90 -16.99
N ARG A 136 3.87 23.01 -17.19
CA ARG A 136 4.30 23.87 -16.09
C ARG A 136 3.11 24.47 -15.35
N GLU A 137 2.09 24.92 -16.08
CA GLU A 137 0.88 25.48 -15.48
C GLU A 137 0.10 24.40 -14.70
N CYS A 138 -0.02 23.20 -15.26
CA CYS A 138 -0.65 22.03 -14.61
C CYS A 138 -0.01 21.72 -13.25
N ILE A 139 1.34 21.74 -13.15
CA ILE A 139 2.06 21.40 -11.92
C ILE A 139 2.43 22.61 -11.06
N ARG A 140 1.93 23.81 -11.39
CA ARG A 140 2.34 25.08 -10.75
C ARG A 140 2.18 25.04 -9.23
N SER A 141 1.11 24.43 -8.73
CA SER A 141 0.78 24.33 -7.30
C SER A 141 1.77 23.48 -6.50
N LEU A 142 2.59 22.65 -7.15
CA LEU A 142 3.54 21.75 -6.48
C LEU A 142 4.90 22.41 -6.17
N GLY A 143 5.18 23.58 -6.77
CA GLY A 143 6.47 24.27 -6.69
C GLY A 143 7.58 23.58 -7.48
N LEU A 144 8.68 24.29 -7.75
CA LEU A 144 9.78 23.84 -8.63
C LEU A 144 9.31 23.47 -10.05
N GLN A 145 8.19 24.06 -10.49
CA GLN A 145 7.44 23.69 -11.68
C GLN A 145 8.28 23.76 -12.96
N ASP A 146 9.13 24.77 -13.14
CA ASP A 146 10.00 24.84 -14.32
C ASP A 146 10.97 23.66 -14.40
N ARG A 147 11.59 23.30 -13.26
CA ARG A 147 12.53 22.18 -13.19
C ARG A 147 11.82 20.84 -13.33
N ARG A 148 10.63 20.70 -12.75
CA ARG A 148 9.82 19.47 -12.83
C ARG A 148 9.28 19.23 -14.24
N ALA A 149 8.69 20.23 -14.87
CA ALA A 149 8.12 20.09 -16.21
C ALA A 149 9.19 19.67 -17.23
N ARG A 150 10.35 20.36 -17.23
CA ARG A 150 11.48 19.97 -18.09
C ARG A 150 11.97 18.55 -17.79
N ARG A 151 12.02 18.16 -16.51
CA ARG A 151 12.45 16.81 -16.12
C ARG A 151 11.45 15.74 -16.52
N LEU A 152 10.15 15.97 -16.42
CA LEU A 152 9.11 15.02 -16.85
C LEU A 152 9.19 14.76 -18.36
N ILE A 153 9.32 15.82 -19.16
CA ILE A 153 9.50 15.71 -20.62
C ILE A 153 10.81 14.97 -20.93
N ALA A 154 11.93 15.36 -20.30
CA ALA A 154 13.23 14.74 -20.53
C ALA A 154 13.29 13.27 -20.09
N LEU A 155 12.69 12.94 -18.94
CA LEU A 155 12.52 11.56 -18.47
C LEU A 155 11.77 10.74 -19.51
N SER A 156 10.63 11.27 -19.99
CA SER A 156 9.75 10.53 -20.89
C SER A 156 10.37 10.34 -22.27
N ARG A 157 11.07 11.35 -22.81
CA ARG A 157 11.89 11.19 -24.02
C ARG A 157 12.94 10.09 -23.87
N ALA A 158 13.73 10.14 -22.79
CA ALA A 158 14.75 9.13 -22.53
C ALA A 158 14.15 7.73 -22.29
N TYR A 159 12.94 7.65 -21.73
CA TYR A 159 12.23 6.40 -21.52
C TYR A 159 11.79 5.78 -22.86
N VAL A 160 11.30 6.59 -23.80
CA VAL A 160 10.92 6.13 -25.15
C VAL A 160 12.16 5.73 -25.95
N GLU A 161 13.21 6.55 -25.95
CA GLU A 161 14.44 6.27 -26.70
C GLU A 161 15.22 5.09 -26.15
N GLN A 162 15.24 4.94 -24.82
CA GLN A 162 16.05 3.95 -24.11
C GLN A 162 15.25 3.37 -22.93
N PRO A 163 14.23 2.55 -23.20
CA PRO A 163 13.37 2.01 -22.16
C PRO A 163 14.16 1.14 -21.18
N PRO A 164 13.74 1.07 -19.90
CA PRO A 164 14.40 0.25 -18.90
C PRO A 164 14.24 -1.23 -19.24
N ILE A 165 15.37 -1.90 -19.51
CA ILE A 165 15.41 -3.33 -19.78
C ILE A 165 15.89 -4.05 -18.52
N ARG A 166 15.03 -4.89 -17.94
CA ARG A 166 15.32 -5.63 -16.69
C ARG A 166 16.63 -6.40 -16.72
N THR A 167 16.95 -7.02 -17.85
CA THR A 167 18.15 -7.84 -18.05
C THR A 167 19.42 -7.02 -18.31
N ARG A 168 19.33 -5.69 -18.41
CA ARG A 168 20.45 -4.80 -18.70
C ARG A 168 20.45 -3.63 -17.71
N PRO A 169 20.82 -3.86 -16.45
CA PRO A 169 20.96 -2.78 -15.49
C PRO A 169 22.06 -1.81 -15.97
N ARG A 170 21.81 -0.51 -15.82
CA ARG A 170 22.75 0.52 -16.25
C ARG A 170 23.32 1.25 -15.06
N LEU A 171 24.56 1.69 -15.19
CA LEU A 171 25.19 2.52 -14.17
C LEU A 171 24.44 3.84 -14.05
N SER A 172 24.11 4.22 -12.82
CA SER A 172 23.50 5.53 -12.57
C SER A 172 24.47 6.63 -12.92
N ARG A 173 24.00 7.60 -13.73
CA ARG A 173 24.73 8.86 -13.96
C ARG A 173 25.01 9.61 -12.66
N TYR A 174 24.19 9.39 -11.64
CA TYR A 174 24.37 9.96 -10.30
C TYR A 174 25.65 9.46 -9.59
N TYR A 175 26.13 8.25 -9.90
CA TYR A 175 27.36 7.70 -9.31
C TYR A 175 28.58 7.79 -10.22
N SER A 176 28.41 8.14 -11.51
CA SER A 176 29.49 8.16 -12.49
C SER A 176 30.04 9.55 -12.83
N ASP A 177 29.38 10.64 -12.43
CA ASP A 177 29.89 12.01 -12.65
C ASP A 177 29.80 12.89 -11.39
N PRO A 178 30.92 13.09 -10.66
CA PRO A 178 31.01 13.94 -9.48
C PRO A 178 30.79 15.44 -9.74
N SER A 179 30.81 15.90 -11.00
CA SER A 179 30.71 17.33 -11.34
C SER A 179 29.27 17.86 -11.40
N LEU A 180 28.27 16.96 -11.42
CA LEU A 180 26.85 17.32 -11.39
C LEU A 180 26.33 17.71 -9.98
N PHE A 181 27.23 17.81 -9.00
CA PHE A 181 26.92 18.14 -7.60
C PHE A 181 27.31 19.58 -7.26
N GLU A 182 26.32 20.40 -6.90
CA GLU A 182 26.58 21.48 -5.93
C GLU A 182 26.68 20.79 -4.56
N ALA A 183 27.90 20.66 -4.05
CA ALA A 183 28.20 19.84 -2.88
C ALA A 183 27.70 20.48 -1.59
N ASP A 184 26.92 19.73 -0.81
CA ASP A 184 26.76 19.96 0.63
C ASP A 184 27.45 18.83 1.41
N ALA A 185 28.14 19.16 2.49
CA ALA A 185 29.10 18.29 3.18
C ALA A 185 28.48 17.03 3.82
N SER A 186 27.17 17.01 3.99
CA SER A 186 26.40 15.90 4.58
C SER A 186 26.26 14.67 3.67
N ASP A 187 26.48 14.81 2.35
CA ASP A 187 26.31 13.72 1.38
C ASP A 187 27.49 12.73 1.33
N ALA A 188 28.61 13.05 1.98
CA ALA A 188 29.81 12.22 1.95
C ALA A 188 29.68 10.87 2.68
N ALA A 189 28.94 10.84 3.79
CA ALA A 189 28.70 9.63 4.57
C ALA A 189 27.72 8.65 3.88
N ARG A 190 26.83 9.14 2.99
CA ARG A 190 25.92 8.29 2.20
C ARG A 190 26.63 7.44 1.14
N ARG A 191 27.92 7.71 0.85
CA ARG A 191 28.67 7.14 -0.29
C ARG A 191 29.14 5.69 -0.10
N GLN A 192 29.26 5.18 1.13
CA GLN A 192 29.77 3.82 1.37
C GLN A 192 28.68 2.73 1.35
N GLY A 193 27.43 3.07 1.67
CA GLY A 193 26.28 2.13 1.55
C GLY A 193 25.68 2.04 0.13
N THR A 194 26.09 2.95 -0.78
CA THR A 194 25.44 3.19 -2.08
C THR A 194 26.00 2.38 -3.26
N GLN A 195 27.01 1.54 -3.04
CA GLN A 195 27.66 0.81 -4.15
C GLN A 195 26.75 -0.27 -4.78
N ARG A 196 25.73 -0.77 -4.05
CA ARG A 196 24.67 -1.64 -4.62
C ARG A 196 23.58 -0.89 -5.39
N LEU A 197 23.41 0.41 -5.14
CA LEU A 197 22.47 1.30 -5.86
C LEU A 197 23.01 1.74 -7.23
N ALA A 198 24.27 1.39 -7.54
CA ALA A 198 24.96 1.85 -8.72
C ALA A 198 24.31 1.35 -10.02
N GLN A 199 23.56 0.24 -10.01
CA GLN A 199 23.05 -0.41 -11.21
C GLN A 199 21.58 -0.81 -11.08
N SER A 200 20.71 -0.14 -11.84
CA SER A 200 19.29 -0.50 -12.01
C SER A 200 18.86 -0.26 -13.46
N PRO A 201 17.84 -0.97 -13.98
CA PRO A 201 17.31 -0.74 -15.32
C PRO A 201 16.89 0.70 -15.61
N ILE A 202 16.57 1.49 -14.58
CA ILE A 202 16.11 2.88 -14.72
C ILE A 202 17.19 3.93 -14.43
N SER A 203 18.39 3.51 -14.00
CA SER A 203 19.41 4.42 -13.45
C SER A 203 19.98 5.40 -14.47
N HIS A 204 19.90 5.12 -15.77
CA HIS A 204 20.32 6.05 -16.82
C HIS A 204 19.32 7.17 -17.08
N LEU A 205 18.07 7.02 -16.61
CA LEU A 205 16.99 7.95 -16.92
C LEU A 205 17.11 9.27 -16.12
N PRO A 206 16.79 10.43 -16.73
CA PRO A 206 16.82 11.72 -16.04
C PRO A 206 15.90 11.75 -14.80
N GLY A 207 16.45 12.14 -13.65
CA GLY A 207 15.68 12.24 -12.40
C GLY A 207 15.58 10.94 -11.60
N SER A 208 16.17 9.83 -12.07
CA SER A 208 16.24 8.56 -11.35
C SER A 208 17.28 8.56 -10.22
N GLY A 209 17.02 9.33 -9.16
CA GLY A 209 17.82 9.29 -7.93
C GLY A 209 17.55 8.05 -7.06
N PRO A 210 18.21 7.95 -5.88
CA PRO A 210 18.07 6.79 -4.99
C PRO A 210 16.62 6.42 -4.66
N TYR A 211 15.78 7.41 -4.36
CA TYR A 211 14.35 7.20 -4.07
C TYR A 211 13.57 6.55 -5.24
N ALA A 212 13.85 6.97 -6.47
CA ALA A 212 13.21 6.41 -7.65
C ALA A 212 13.70 4.97 -7.92
N VAL A 213 15.00 4.71 -7.72
CA VAL A 213 15.59 3.38 -7.83
C VAL A 213 15.01 2.41 -6.81
N ASP A 214 14.91 2.82 -5.54
CA ASP A 214 14.32 1.98 -4.50
C ASP A 214 12.83 1.72 -4.78
N SER A 215 12.08 2.75 -5.17
CA SER A 215 10.66 2.60 -5.54
C SER A 215 10.49 1.61 -6.70
N TYR A 216 11.28 1.73 -7.77
CA TYR A 216 11.23 0.80 -8.88
C TYR A 216 11.58 -0.63 -8.46
N ARG A 217 12.62 -0.82 -7.65
CA ARG A 217 13.04 -2.15 -7.18
C ARG A 217 11.99 -2.80 -6.29
N ILE A 218 11.28 -2.02 -5.47
CA ILE A 218 10.22 -2.51 -4.59
C ILE A 218 8.95 -2.89 -5.37
N PHE A 219 8.46 -1.98 -6.23
CA PHE A 219 7.13 -2.11 -6.84
C PHE A 219 7.15 -2.67 -8.26
N CYS A 220 8.18 -2.33 -9.03
CA CYS A 220 8.31 -2.78 -10.42
C CYS A 220 9.31 -3.92 -10.57
N GLY A 221 10.05 -4.32 -9.53
CA GLY A 221 11.10 -5.34 -9.58
C GLY A 221 10.59 -6.75 -9.89
N THR A 222 11.44 -7.76 -9.71
CA THR A 222 10.97 -9.16 -9.62
C THR A 222 10.30 -9.39 -8.27
N ALA A 223 9.60 -10.52 -8.11
CA ALA A 223 8.88 -10.84 -6.88
C ALA A 223 9.76 -10.81 -5.61
N ASP A 224 11.07 -10.99 -5.75
CA ASP A 224 12.02 -11.04 -4.63
C ASP A 224 12.93 -9.82 -4.53
N GLU A 225 12.94 -8.92 -5.52
CA GLU A 225 13.87 -7.79 -5.60
C GLU A 225 13.76 -6.86 -4.38
N TRP A 226 12.53 -6.63 -3.90
CA TRP A 226 12.24 -5.78 -2.74
C TRP A 226 12.97 -6.21 -1.46
N ARG A 227 13.30 -7.51 -1.32
CA ARG A 227 14.02 -8.05 -0.15
C ARG A 227 15.47 -7.56 -0.05
N TYR A 228 16.02 -7.06 -1.16
CA TYR A 228 17.39 -6.56 -1.26
C TYR A 228 17.45 -5.02 -1.30
N VAL A 229 16.36 -4.35 -0.97
CA VAL A 229 16.26 -2.88 -0.96
C VAL A 229 16.36 -2.36 0.46
N ALA A 230 17.22 -1.35 0.66
CA ALA A 230 17.41 -0.67 1.94
C ALA A 230 17.21 0.84 1.73
N PRO A 231 15.94 1.30 1.67
CA PRO A 231 15.63 2.67 1.32
C PRO A 231 15.87 3.62 2.49
N THR A 232 16.18 4.88 2.18
CA THR A 232 16.23 5.97 3.16
C THR A 232 14.92 6.74 3.28
N ASP A 233 14.01 6.57 2.31
CA ASP A 233 12.72 7.26 2.32
C ASP A 233 11.81 6.69 3.42
N LYS A 234 11.22 7.58 4.22
CA LYS A 234 10.43 7.20 5.39
C LYS A 234 9.18 6.37 5.02
N GLU A 235 8.55 6.65 3.90
CA GLU A 235 7.32 5.94 3.49
C GLU A 235 7.66 4.56 2.93
N LEU A 236 8.75 4.45 2.14
CA LEU A 236 9.27 3.14 1.72
C LEU A 236 9.74 2.29 2.90
N VAL A 237 10.38 2.89 3.90
CA VAL A 237 10.79 2.18 5.13
C VAL A 237 9.58 1.63 5.87
N ARG A 238 8.50 2.42 6.03
CA ARG A 238 7.26 1.93 6.66
C ARG A 238 6.65 0.77 5.87
N TYR A 239 6.60 0.89 4.55
CA TYR A 239 6.10 -0.18 3.68
C TYR A 239 6.91 -1.47 3.84
N LEU A 240 8.25 -1.38 3.86
CA LEU A 240 9.10 -2.56 4.02
C LEU A 240 9.02 -3.18 5.42
N LYS A 241 8.93 -2.37 6.48
CA LYS A 241 8.67 -2.88 7.83
C LYS A 241 7.38 -3.69 7.88
N TRP A 242 6.30 -3.15 7.31
CA TRP A 242 5.02 -3.86 7.18
C TRP A 242 5.17 -5.15 6.36
N ARG A 243 5.81 -5.08 5.19
CA ARG A 243 5.98 -6.23 4.27
C ARG A 243 6.75 -7.38 4.92
N TRP A 244 7.84 -7.09 5.61
CA TRP A 244 8.62 -8.09 6.35
C TRP A 244 7.86 -8.62 7.58
N ALA A 245 7.13 -7.77 8.30
CA ALA A 245 6.31 -8.19 9.43
C ALA A 245 5.18 -9.16 9.02
N VAL A 246 4.61 -8.98 7.82
CA VAL A 246 3.63 -9.94 7.25
C VAL A 246 4.27 -11.32 7.02
N GLU A 247 5.57 -11.39 6.71
CA GLU A 247 6.34 -12.64 6.69
C GLU A 247 6.81 -13.12 8.08
N GLY A 248 6.38 -12.46 9.15
CA GLY A 248 6.78 -12.79 10.51
C GLY A 248 8.23 -12.43 10.85
N LYS A 249 8.83 -11.45 10.14
CA LYS A 249 10.22 -11.04 10.32
C LYS A 249 10.34 -9.61 10.84
N LEU A 250 11.20 -9.42 11.83
CA LEU A 250 11.66 -8.10 12.28
C LEU A 250 12.69 -7.58 11.28
N TRP A 251 12.47 -6.38 10.75
CA TRP A 251 13.38 -5.77 9.78
C TRP A 251 13.69 -4.31 10.11
N THR A 252 14.95 -3.92 9.93
CA THR A 252 15.41 -2.53 10.02
C THR A 252 16.18 -2.11 8.75
N PRO A 253 16.15 -0.80 8.37
CA PRO A 253 16.86 -0.32 7.18
C PRO A 253 18.37 -0.52 7.20
N HIS A 254 18.98 -0.55 8.39
CA HIS A 254 20.43 -0.66 8.56
C HIS A 254 20.87 -2.09 8.86
N GLY A 255 20.07 -2.86 9.60
CA GLY A 255 20.39 -4.23 10.03
C GLY A 255 19.83 -5.32 9.12
N GLY A 256 18.86 -5.01 8.25
CA GLY A 256 18.16 -6.02 7.46
C GLY A 256 17.21 -6.84 8.34
N VAL A 257 17.13 -8.15 8.11
CA VAL A 257 16.29 -9.05 8.92
C VAL A 257 17.05 -9.41 10.19
N GLU A 258 16.51 -9.02 11.34
CA GLU A 258 17.17 -9.18 12.65
C GLU A 258 16.61 -10.37 13.46
N GLY A 259 15.43 -10.87 13.11
CA GLY A 259 14.80 -11.99 13.81
C GLY A 259 13.34 -12.18 13.47
N ALA A 260 12.62 -12.91 14.33
CA ALA A 260 11.17 -13.08 14.22
C ALA A 260 10.44 -11.81 14.69
N ALA A 261 9.35 -11.46 14.03
CA ALA A 261 8.43 -10.40 14.46
C ALA A 261 7.58 -10.91 15.63
N ASP A 262 8.03 -10.65 16.85
CA ASP A 262 7.30 -11.04 18.06
C ASP A 262 6.03 -10.18 18.27
N ALA A 263 5.20 -10.61 19.22
CA ALA A 263 3.94 -9.93 19.50
C ALA A 263 4.13 -8.46 19.91
N VAL A 264 5.17 -8.15 20.69
CA VAL A 264 5.42 -6.79 21.19
C VAL A 264 5.78 -5.85 20.04
N TYR A 265 6.70 -6.29 19.18
CA TYR A 265 7.07 -5.55 17.97
C TYR A 265 5.88 -5.33 17.05
N LEU A 266 5.07 -6.36 16.81
CA LEU A 266 3.91 -6.26 15.93
C LEU A 266 2.89 -5.24 16.45
N GLU A 267 2.60 -5.21 17.76
CA GLU A 267 1.69 -4.22 18.34
C GLU A 267 2.23 -2.79 18.18
N GLN A 268 3.53 -2.58 18.45
CA GLN A 268 4.18 -1.27 18.25
C GLN A 268 4.13 -0.83 16.79
N LEU A 269 4.45 -1.74 15.87
CA LEU A 269 4.42 -1.46 14.44
C LEU A 269 3.00 -1.12 13.97
N ILE A 270 1.98 -1.86 14.40
CA ILE A 270 0.58 -1.58 14.05
C ILE A 270 0.17 -0.18 14.53
N ALA A 271 0.54 0.20 15.76
CA ALA A 271 0.27 1.53 16.28
C ALA A 271 0.95 2.62 15.44
N ASP A 272 2.24 2.47 15.15
CA ASP A 272 3.02 3.40 14.33
C ASP A 272 2.46 3.56 12.92
N LEU A 273 2.06 2.46 12.27
CA LEU A 273 1.48 2.46 10.93
C LEU A 273 0.13 3.17 10.89
N ASN A 274 -0.71 2.97 11.90
CA ASN A 274 -2.03 3.60 11.98
C ASN A 274 -1.96 5.11 12.22
N ILE A 275 -0.97 5.62 12.98
CA ILE A 275 -0.73 7.06 13.17
C ILE A 275 -0.48 7.77 11.82
N HIS A 276 0.19 7.08 10.90
CA HIS A 276 0.60 7.63 9.62
C HIS A 276 -0.34 7.28 8.46
N ARG A 277 -1.48 6.65 8.73
CA ARG A 277 -2.47 6.32 7.70
C ARG A 277 -3.12 7.60 7.19
N PRO A 278 -3.02 7.93 5.89
CA PRO A 278 -3.80 9.04 5.34
C PRO A 278 -5.30 8.74 5.51
N ALA A 279 -6.09 9.74 5.92
CA ALA A 279 -7.54 9.63 6.14
C ALA A 279 -8.37 9.31 4.88
N LEU A 280 -7.72 9.02 3.75
CA LEU A 280 -8.35 8.84 2.45
C LEU A 280 -8.07 7.42 1.96
N LEU A 281 -9.02 6.55 2.28
CA LEU A 281 -9.63 5.52 1.42
C LEU A 281 -10.76 4.87 2.26
N HIS A 282 -11.70 5.70 2.75
CA HIS A 282 -13.01 5.16 3.10
C HIS A 282 -13.74 4.93 1.78
N PRO A 283 -14.27 3.73 1.47
CA PRO A 283 -15.30 3.64 0.46
C PRO A 283 -16.43 4.56 0.93
N ALA A 284 -16.88 5.46 0.06
CA ALA A 284 -18.04 6.29 0.36
C ALA A 284 -19.19 5.37 0.75
N SER A 285 -19.48 5.29 2.05
CA SER A 285 -20.74 4.73 2.53
C SER A 285 -21.81 5.62 1.95
N SER A 286 -22.60 5.05 1.05
CA SER A 286 -23.78 5.65 0.45
C SER A 286 -24.72 6.10 1.57
N GLN A 287 -24.61 7.37 1.97
CA GLN A 287 -25.74 8.04 2.61
C GLN A 287 -26.67 8.41 1.48
N SER A 288 -27.71 7.60 1.35
CA SER A 288 -28.97 7.96 0.71
C SER A 288 -29.54 9.16 1.46
N ASP A 289 -29.34 10.36 0.93
CA ASP A 289 -30.17 11.49 1.28
C ASP A 289 -31.56 11.25 0.68
N GLU A 290 -32.51 11.02 1.58
CA GLU A 290 -33.94 11.14 1.29
C GLU A 290 -34.24 12.54 0.75
N CYS A 291 -34.82 12.58 -0.44
CA CYS A 291 -35.62 13.69 -0.94
C CYS A 291 -36.89 13.12 -1.56
#